data_AF-A0A523AL47-F1
#
_entry.id   AF-A0A523AL47-F1
#
_cell.length_a   1.000
_cell.length_b   1.000
_cell.length_c   1.000
_cell.angle_alpha   90.00
_cell.angle_beta   90.00
_cell.angle_gamma   90.00
#
_symmetry.space_group_name_H-M   'P 1'
#
loop_
_entity.id
_entity.type
_entity.pdbx_description
1 polymer ?
#
loop_
_entity_poly.entity_id
_entity_poly.type
_entity_poly.pdbx_seq_one_letter_code
_entity_poly.pdbx_strand_id
1 'polypeptide(L)'
;STVRPLRLGTVGQAIGISGIPGALDCRGKSDLFGKKLRVTRRALADQLATAGELLMGEADERIPLVVVRGLRIKGRGIPSPSVRPEECLYFSLLGKGLKRG
;
A
#
# COMPACT_ATOMS: atom_id res chain seq x y z
N SER A 1 12.40 0.90 -1.25
CA SER A 1 12.09 -0.08 -0.19
C SER A 1 11.79 0.61 1.13
N THR A 2 10.89 0.06 1.95
CA THR A 2 10.53 0.56 3.29
C THR A 2 10.54 -0.58 4.30
N VAL A 3 10.77 -0.24 5.57
CA VAL A 3 10.54 -1.15 6.69
C VAL A 3 9.08 -1.13 7.13
N ARG A 4 8.63 -2.20 7.79
CA ARG A 4 7.32 -2.27 8.45
C ARG A 4 7.48 -2.56 9.93
N PRO A 5 6.65 -1.95 10.80
CA PRO A 5 6.70 -2.22 12.23
C PRO A 5 6.57 -3.71 12.54
N LEU A 6 7.39 -4.18 13.49
CA LEU A 6 7.44 -5.56 13.97
C LEU A 6 7.81 -6.60 12.90
N ARG A 7 8.49 -6.19 11.82
CA ARG A 7 8.97 -7.09 10.76
C ARG A 7 10.45 -6.84 10.47
N LEU A 8 11.21 -7.92 10.31
CA LEU A 8 12.58 -7.86 9.82
C LEU A 8 12.57 -7.74 8.29
N GLY A 9 13.44 -6.88 7.76
CA GLY A 9 13.64 -6.67 6.31
C GLY A 9 12.84 -5.50 5.71
N THR A 10 13.05 -5.29 4.40
CA THR A 10 12.43 -4.25 3.58
C THR A 10 11.43 -4.82 2.59
N VAL A 11 10.52 -3.97 2.10
CA VAL A 11 9.59 -4.26 1.00
C VAL A 11 9.37 -3.03 0.11
N GLY A 12 8.96 -3.28 -1.14
CA GLY A 12 8.69 -2.24 -2.12
C GLY A 12 7.43 -1.44 -1.77
N GLN A 13 7.54 -0.12 -1.83
CA GLN A 13 6.45 0.82 -1.58
C GLN A 13 6.36 1.79 -2.76
N ALA A 14 5.12 2.08 -3.19
CA ALA A 14 4.89 3.04 -4.25
C ALA A 14 5.03 4.47 -3.71
N ILE A 15 5.97 5.23 -4.28
CA ILE A 15 6.16 6.66 -3.98
C ILE A 15 5.45 7.58 -4.99
N GLY A 16 5.03 7.03 -6.13
CA GLY A 16 4.33 7.74 -7.18
C GLY A 16 3.53 6.78 -8.06
N ILE A 17 2.39 7.24 -8.57
CA ILE A 17 1.51 6.45 -9.43
C ILE A 17 0.85 7.33 -10.49
N SER A 18 0.54 6.74 -11.63
CA SER A 18 -0.24 7.36 -12.71
C SER A 18 -1.06 6.29 -13.42
N GLY A 19 -2.27 6.65 -13.87
CA GLY A 19 -3.16 5.75 -14.62
C GLY A 19 -3.75 4.57 -13.83
N ILE A 20 -3.43 4.42 -12.54
CA ILE A 20 -3.98 3.39 -11.65
C ILE A 20 -4.35 3.98 -10.28
N PRO A 21 -5.30 3.38 -9.53
CA PRO A 21 -5.61 3.82 -8.18
C PRO A 21 -4.54 3.36 -7.18
N GLY A 22 -4.26 4.19 -6.17
CA GLY A 22 -3.35 3.84 -5.07
C GLY A 22 -3.88 2.69 -4.23
N ALA A 23 -5.18 2.71 -3.94
CA ALA A 23 -5.87 1.62 -3.24
C ALA A 23 -7.24 1.31 -3.85
N LEU A 24 -7.77 0.13 -3.53
CA LEU A 24 -9.13 -0.28 -3.87
C LEU A 24 -9.98 -0.33 -2.60
N ASP A 25 -11.10 0.37 -2.61
CA ASP A 25 -12.07 0.31 -1.53
C ASP A 25 -12.88 -0.99 -1.64
N CYS A 26 -12.66 -1.90 -0.70
CA CYS A 26 -13.35 -3.17 -0.64
C CYS A 26 -14.56 -3.13 0.31
N ARG A 27 -14.80 -2.00 1.00
CA ARG A 27 -15.92 -1.87 1.93
C ARG A 27 -17.25 -2.02 1.20
N GLY A 28 -18.20 -2.72 1.83
CA GLY A 28 -19.50 -3.04 1.23
C GLY A 28 -19.51 -4.23 0.26
N LYS A 29 -18.34 -4.76 -0.12
CA LYS A 29 -18.27 -6.09 -0.78
C LYS A 29 -18.60 -7.18 0.24
N SER A 30 -19.22 -8.26 -0.23
CA SER A 30 -19.49 -9.43 0.59
C SER A 30 -18.30 -10.39 0.55
N ASP A 31 -17.99 -11.00 1.69
CA ASP A 31 -17.08 -12.14 1.78
C ASP A 31 -17.76 -13.46 1.36
N LEU A 32 -17.05 -14.58 1.49
CA LEU A 32 -17.54 -15.91 1.15
C LEU A 32 -18.77 -16.36 1.96
N PHE A 33 -19.05 -15.73 3.10
CA PHE A 33 -20.19 -16.02 3.97
C PHE A 33 -21.27 -14.95 3.88
N GLY A 34 -21.21 -14.09 2.87
CA GLY A 34 -22.18 -13.01 2.65
C GLY A 34 -22.01 -11.81 3.57
N LYS A 35 -21.02 -11.80 4.48
CA LYS A 35 -20.81 -10.69 5.42
C LYS A 35 -20.13 -9.52 4.72
N LYS A 36 -20.56 -8.30 5.04
CA LYS A 36 -20.04 -7.08 4.43
C LYS A 36 -18.70 -6.68 5.05
N LEU A 37 -17.70 -6.42 4.20
CA LEU A 37 -16.42 -5.84 4.61
C LEU A 37 -16.64 -4.40 5.11
N ARG A 38 -16.12 -4.07 6.30
CA ARG A 38 -16.34 -2.75 6.94
C ARG A 38 -15.16 -1.80 6.83
N VAL A 39 -13.93 -2.32 6.85
CA VAL A 39 -12.71 -1.50 6.97
C VAL A 39 -11.81 -1.60 5.73
N THR A 40 -11.82 -2.74 5.06
CA THR A 40 -10.79 -3.16 4.11
C THR A 40 -10.60 -2.20 2.93
N ARG A 41 -9.39 -1.64 2.84
CA ARG A 41 -8.84 -0.98 1.64
C ARG A 41 -7.62 -1.78 1.20
N ARG A 42 -7.56 -2.19 -0.05
CA ARG A 42 -6.45 -2.97 -0.59
C ARG A 42 -5.44 -2.04 -1.24
N ALA A 43 -4.21 -1.99 -0.73
CA ALA A 43 -3.14 -1.09 -1.20
C ALA A 43 -2.56 -1.56 -2.55
N LEU A 44 -3.31 -1.34 -3.64
CA LEU A 44 -3.01 -1.86 -4.97
C LEU A 44 -1.61 -1.44 -5.45
N ALA A 45 -1.29 -0.15 -5.33
CA ALA A 45 0.00 0.37 -5.80
C ALA A 45 1.18 -0.26 -5.05
N ASP A 46 1.10 -0.33 -3.72
CA ASP A 46 2.15 -0.94 -2.90
C ASP A 46 2.28 -2.45 -3.17
N GLN A 47 1.17 -3.15 -3.42
CA GLN A 47 1.22 -4.57 -3.80
C GLN A 47 1.99 -4.79 -5.11
N LEU A 48 1.83 -3.90 -6.09
CA LEU A 48 2.58 -3.96 -7.35
C LEU A 48 4.05 -3.59 -7.14
N ALA A 49 4.34 -2.56 -6.34
CA ALA A 49 5.71 -2.17 -6.02
C ALA A 49 6.45 -3.29 -5.28
N THR A 50 5.83 -3.88 -4.25
CA THR A 50 6.39 -5.03 -3.52
C THR A 50 6.62 -6.22 -4.45
N ALA A 51 5.68 -6.53 -5.35
CA ALA A 51 5.84 -7.63 -6.30
C ALA A 51 6.98 -7.38 -7.31
N GLY A 52 7.16 -6.14 -7.75
CA GLY A 52 8.27 -5.75 -8.62
C GLY A 52 9.62 -5.88 -7.93
N GLU A 53 9.72 -5.44 -6.67
CA GLU A 53 10.98 -5.49 -5.90
C GLU A 53 11.56 -6.90 -5.78
N LEU A 54 10.70 -7.94 -5.73
CA LEU A 54 11.15 -9.35 -5.76
C LEU A 54 12.01 -9.71 -6.99
N LEU A 55 11.77 -9.05 -8.12
CA LEU A 55 12.53 -9.25 -9.36
C LEU A 55 13.63 -8.21 -9.53
N MET A 56 13.41 -7.00 -9.02
CA MET A 56 14.39 -5.91 -9.13
C MET A 56 15.64 -6.18 -8.30
N GLY A 57 15.47 -6.85 -7.14
CA GLY A 57 16.52 -7.01 -6.16
C GLY A 57 16.79 -5.72 -5.37
N GLU A 58 17.71 -5.80 -4.42
CA GLU A 58 18.07 -4.71 -3.49
C GLU A 58 19.58 -4.43 -3.48
N ALA A 59 20.34 -5.11 -4.34
CA ALA A 59 21.79 -5.08 -4.40
C ALA A 59 22.26 -4.75 -5.82
N ASP A 60 23.15 -5.57 -6.40
CA ASP A 60 23.81 -5.34 -7.68
C ASP A 60 23.11 -6.00 -8.87
N GLU A 61 21.86 -6.44 -8.72
CA GLU A 61 21.10 -7.15 -9.76
C GLU A 61 20.86 -6.30 -11.02
N ARG A 62 20.85 -4.96 -10.87
CA ARG A 62 20.70 -3.98 -11.97
C ARG A 62 19.41 -4.18 -12.78
N ILE A 63 18.30 -4.51 -12.13
CA ILE A 63 16.98 -4.63 -12.75
C ILE A 63 16.09 -3.46 -12.27
N PRO A 64 16.08 -2.31 -12.95
CA PRO A 64 15.39 -1.11 -12.46
C PRO A 64 13.90 -1.04 -12.83
N LEU A 65 13.40 -1.95 -13.68
CA LEU A 65 12.05 -1.89 -14.24
C LEU A 65 11.42 -3.27 -14.35
N VAL A 66 10.16 -3.37 -13.90
CA VAL A 66 9.33 -4.57 -14.01
C VAL A 66 8.02 -4.22 -14.70
N VAL A 67 7.60 -5.07 -15.64
CA VAL A 67 6.33 -4.93 -16.36
C VAL A 67 5.34 -5.96 -15.87
N VAL A 68 4.23 -5.50 -15.27
CA VAL A 68 3.11 -6.35 -14.87
C VAL A 68 2.06 -6.37 -15.98
N ARG A 69 1.72 -7.55 -16.50
CA ARG A 69 0.71 -7.74 -17.55
C ARG A 69 -0.46 -8.61 -17.07
N GLY A 70 -1.63 -8.45 -17.69
CA GLY A 70 -2.83 -9.24 -17.38
C GLY A 70 -3.57 -8.84 -16.10
N LEU A 71 -3.11 -7.80 -15.40
CA LEU A 71 -3.78 -7.30 -14.20
C LEU A 71 -5.13 -6.66 -14.57
N ARG A 72 -6.21 -7.16 -13.98
CA ARG A 72 -7.56 -6.58 -14.11
C ARG A 72 -7.91 -5.79 -12.86
N ILE A 73 -7.96 -4.47 -12.98
CA ILE A 73 -8.33 -3.58 -11.88
C ILE A 73 -9.85 -3.39 -11.92
N LYS A 74 -10.54 -3.83 -10.85
CA LYS A 74 -12.00 -3.70 -10.72
C LYS A 74 -12.39 -3.14 -9.35
N GLY A 75 -13.39 -2.27 -9.34
CA GLY A 75 -14.00 -1.71 -8.12
C GLY A 75 -13.69 -0.23 -7.93
N ARG A 76 -14.09 0.29 -6.77
CA ARG A 76 -13.94 1.70 -6.44
C ARG A 76 -12.49 2.01 -6.08
N GLY A 77 -11.84 2.86 -6.89
CA GLY A 77 -10.47 3.31 -6.67
C GLY A 77 -10.37 4.44 -5.65
N ILE A 78 -9.28 4.46 -4.91
CA ILE A 78 -8.81 5.58 -4.10
C ILE A 78 -7.58 6.16 -4.82
N PRO A 79 -7.57 7.45 -5.17
CA PRO A 79 -6.51 8.02 -6.00
C PRO A 79 -5.12 7.95 -5.37
N SER A 80 -4.99 8.12 -4.06
CA SER A 80 -3.69 8.17 -3.38
C SER A 80 -3.38 6.85 -2.65
N PRO A 81 -2.11 6.40 -2.64
CA PRO A 81 -1.67 5.31 -1.77
C PRO A 81 -1.39 5.78 -0.33
N SER A 82 -1.32 7.09 -0.10
CA SER A 82 -0.99 7.69 1.19
C SER A 82 -2.24 8.14 1.95
N VAL A 83 -2.16 8.11 3.28
CA VAL A 83 -3.17 8.70 4.18
C VAL A 83 -2.62 9.95 4.84
N ARG A 84 -3.52 10.80 5.34
CA ARG A 84 -3.14 11.96 6.15
C ARG A 84 -2.48 11.52 7.47
N PRO A 85 -1.59 12.33 8.06
CA PRO A 85 -0.96 12.00 9.34
C PRO A 85 -1.97 11.69 10.46
N GLU A 86 -3.08 12.43 10.50
CA GLU A 86 -4.18 12.20 11.46
C GLU A 86 -4.87 10.83 11.31
N GLU A 87 -4.88 10.26 10.10
CA GLU A 87 -5.43 8.94 9.79
C GLU A 87 -4.38 7.82 9.93
N CYS A 88 -3.11 8.18 10.12
CA CYS A 88 -2.02 7.22 10.26
C CYS A 88 -2.02 6.60 11.65
N LEU A 89 -2.06 5.27 11.68
CA LEU A 89 -2.05 4.49 12.92
C LEU A 89 -0.86 4.83 13.82
N TYR A 90 0.31 5.06 13.24
CA TYR A 90 1.55 5.33 13.98
C TYR A 90 1.72 6.81 14.31
N PHE A 91 1.42 7.69 13.35
CA PHE A 91 1.70 9.11 13.50
C PHE A 91 0.80 9.77 14.57
N SER A 92 -0.42 9.27 14.73
CA SER A 92 -1.32 9.70 15.82
C SER A 92 -0.77 9.44 17.23
N LEU A 93 0.15 8.47 17.39
CA LEU A 93 0.84 8.19 18.66
C LEU A 93 2.02 9.13 18.88
N LEU A 94 2.76 9.47 17.81
CA LEU A 94 3.91 10.38 17.87
C LEU A 94 3.47 11.84 18.09
N GLY A 95 2.38 12.27 17.45
CA GLY A 95 1.89 13.65 17.52
C GLY A 95 1.36 14.08 18.89
N LYS A 96 0.94 13.14 19.75
CA LYS A 96 0.51 13.44 21.13
C LYS A 96 1.67 13.79 22.06
N GLY A 97 2.91 13.41 21.71
CA GLY A 97 4.12 13.79 22.43
C GLY A 97 4.63 15.19 22.10
N LEU A 98 4.30 15.73 20.92
CA LEU A 98 4.83 17.02 20.43
C LEU A 98 4.06 18.27 20.91
N LYS A 99 2.89 18.13 21.55
CA LYS A 99 2.08 19.26 22.07
C LYS A 99 2.32 19.58 23.56
N ARG A 100 3.46 19.17 24.12
CA ARG A 100 3.89 19.57 25.47
C ARG A 100 5.18 20.40 25.33
N GLY A 101 5.00 21.70 25.09
CA GLY A 101 6.05 22.70 24.96
C GLY A 101 5.43 24.05 24.72
#